data_AF-A0A370NCI7-F1
#
_entry.id   AF-A0A370NCI7-F1
#
_cell.length_a   1.000
_cell.length_b   1.000
_cell.length_c   1.000
_cell.angle_alpha   90.00
_cell.angle_beta   90.00
_cell.angle_gamma   90.00
#
_symmetry.space_group_name_H-M   'P 1'
#
loop_
_entity.id
_entity.type
_entity.pdbx_description
1 polymer ?
#
loop_
_entity_poly.entity_id
_entity_poly.type
_entity_poly.pdbx_seq_one_letter_code
_entity_poly.pdbx_strand_id
1 'polypeptide(L)' 'MDIIDMARASGITVILDGRIGREEYQSVCGSLSALQRFADAVRHCEAPSDIRRRGQAAMNSRTRAVHSSPGNIQE' A
#
# COMPACT_ATOMS: atom_id res chain seq x y z
N MET A 1 -1.49 -3.96 -9.37
CA MET A 1 -0.86 -5.11 -8.71
C MET A 1 -1.37 -6.33 -9.43
N ASP A 2 -0.50 -7.04 -10.15
CA ASP A 2 -0.86 -8.31 -10.80
C ASP A 2 -0.29 -9.46 -9.96
N ILE A 3 -1.19 -10.22 -9.33
CA ILE A 3 -0.83 -11.32 -8.43
C ILE A 3 -0.13 -12.47 -9.18
N ILE A 4 -0.41 -12.64 -10.48
CA ILE A 4 0.18 -13.68 -11.31
C ILE A 4 1.63 -13.37 -11.62
N ASP A 5 1.93 -12.11 -11.92
CA ASP A 5 3.31 -11.67 -12.13
C ASP A 5 4.13 -11.76 -10.83
N MET A 6 3.52 -11.50 -9.68
CA MET A 6 4.18 -11.69 -8.38
C MET A 6 4.47 -13.16 -8.08
N ALA A 7 3.55 -14.06 -8.42
CA ALA A 7 3.76 -15.50 -8.30
C ALA A 7 4.96 -15.92 -9.18
N ARG A 8 4.97 -15.50 -10.45
CA ARG A 8 6.06 -15.77 -11.39
C ARG A 8 7.41 -15.24 -10.90
N ALA A 9 7.46 -13.99 -10.45
CA ALA A 9 8.68 -13.37 -9.91
C ALA A 9 9.20 -14.09 -8.65
N SER A 10 8.32 -14.72 -7.89
CA SER A 10 8.69 -15.48 -6.68
C SER A 10 9.20 -16.89 -6.97
N GLY A 11 9.11 -17.33 -8.22
CA GLY A 11 9.45 -18.67 -8.68
C GLY A 11 8.29 -19.67 -8.57
N ILE A 12 7.04 -19.19 -8.57
CA ILE A 12 5.85 -20.03 -8.72
C ILE A 12 5.50 -20.15 -10.20
N THR A 13 5.29 -21.38 -10.66
CA THR A 13 4.73 -21.68 -11.98
C THR A 13 3.22 -21.53 -11.92
N VAL A 14 2.64 -20.78 -12.86
CA VAL A 14 1.20 -20.61 -13.02
C VAL A 14 0.79 -21.29 -14.32
N ILE A 15 -0.14 -22.25 -14.23
CA ILE A 15 -0.61 -23.07 -15.36
C ILE A 15 -2.09 -22.81 -15.57
N LEU A 16 -2.52 -22.54 -16.80
CA LEU A 16 -3.92 -22.47 -17.16
C LEU A 16 -4.46 -23.89 -17.41
N ASP A 17 -5.29 -24.38 -16.51
CA ASP A 17 -5.87 -25.73 -16.60
C ASP A 17 -7.07 -25.77 -17.54
N GLY A 18 -7.81 -24.66 -17.64
CA GLY A 18 -8.97 -24.59 -18.51
C GLY A 18 -9.68 -23.25 -18.45
N ARG A 19 -10.59 -23.06 -19.41
CA ARG A 19 -11.45 -21.88 -19.49
C ARG A 19 -12.88 -22.32 -19.71
N ILE A 20 -13.79 -21.85 -18.86
CA ILE A 20 -15.22 -22.10 -18.99
C ILE A 20 -15.90 -20.74 -19.11
N GLY A 21 -16.39 -20.44 -20.31
CA GLY A 21 -16.90 -19.10 -20.63
C GLY A 21 -15.81 -18.03 -20.48
N ARG A 22 -15.99 -17.13 -19.53
CA ARG A 22 -15.02 -16.05 -19.21
C ARG A 22 -14.14 -16.36 -18.00
N GLU A 23 -14.42 -17.44 -17.29
CA GLU A 23 -13.65 -17.88 -16.13
C GLU A 23 -12.39 -18.63 -16.58
N GLU A 24 -11.26 -18.32 -15.98
CA GLU A 24 -10.01 -19.05 -16.16
C GLU A 24 -9.67 -19.82 -14.88
N TYR A 25 -9.35 -21.10 -15.02
CA TYR A 25 -8.93 -21.96 -13.90
C TYR A 25 -7.44 -22.17 -14.00
N GLN A 26 -6.72 -21.81 -12.93
CA GLN A 26 -5.26 -21.83 -12.92
C GLN A 26 -4.73 -22.58 -11.70
N SER A 27 -3.74 -23.44 -11.94
CA SER A 27 -2.95 -24.09 -10.90
C SER A 27 -1.67 -23.32 -10.63
N VAL A 28 -1.27 -23.30 -9.37
CA VAL A 28 -0.01 -22.68 -8.92
C VAL A 28 0.87 -23.73 -8.28
N CYS A 29 2.11 -23.84 -8.75
CA CYS A 29 3.06 -24.86 -8.29
C CYS A 29 4.42 -24.22 -7.99
N GLY A 30 5.07 -24.67 -6.91
CA GLY A 30 6.39 -24.17 -6.53
C GLY A 30 6.91 -24.82 -5.26
N SER A 31 8.16 -24.53 -4.92
CA SER A 31 8.72 -24.92 -3.62
C SER A 31 8.11 -24.10 -2.48
N LEU A 32 8.20 -24.61 -1.25
CA LEU A 32 7.78 -23.87 -0.06
C LEU A 32 8.53 -22.53 0.07
N SER A 33 9.82 -22.49 -0.30
CA SER A 33 10.61 -21.25 -0.30
C SER A 33 10.10 -20.23 -1.33
N ALA A 34 9.57 -20.68 -2.48
CA ALA A 34 8.94 -19.79 -3.45
C ALA A 34 7.60 -19.24 -2.92
N LEU A 35 6.81 -20.08 -2.23
CA LEU A 35 5.58 -19.65 -1.57
C LEU A 35 5.85 -18.59 -0.49
N GLN A 36 6.92 -18.76 0.30
CA GLN A 36 7.32 -17.78 1.30
C GLN A 36 7.67 -16.43 0.66
N ARG A 37 8.49 -16.43 -0.39
CA ARG A 37 8.83 -15.19 -1.13
C ARG A 37 7.59 -14.51 -1.72
N PHE A 38 6.65 -15.29 -2.23
CA PHE A 38 5.40 -14.76 -2.75
C PHE A 38 4.56 -14.10 -1.66
N ALA A 39 4.40 -14.75 -0.50
CA ALA A 39 3.69 -14.18 0.64
C ALA A 39 4.34 -12.86 1.12
N ASP A 40 5.68 -12.81 1.14
CA ASP A 40 6.41 -11.59 1.47
C ASP A 40 6.14 -10.50 0.43
N ALA A 41 6.21 -10.81 -0.87
CA ALA A 41 5.94 -9.86 -1.94
C ALA A 41 4.53 -9.26 -1.83
N VAL A 42 3.51 -10.07 -1.54
CA VAL A 42 2.12 -9.63 -1.33
C VAL A 42 2.04 -8.65 -0.16
N ARG A 43 2.62 -8.99 1.00
CA ARG A 43 2.61 -8.13 2.20
C ARG A 43 3.27 -6.78 1.96
N HIS A 44 4.35 -6.72 1.19
CA HIS A 44 5.05 -5.47 0.89
C HIS A 44 4.28 -4.60 -0.12
N CYS A 45 3.51 -5.22 -1.03
CA CYS A 45 2.68 -4.50 -1.99
C CYS A 45 1.39 -3.96 -1.34
N GLU A 46 0.85 -4.66 -0.34
CA GLU A 46 -0.33 -4.25 0.44
C GLU A 46 -0.02 -3.30 1.60
N ALA A 47 1.26 -3.02 1.88
CA ALA A 47 1.64 -2.11 2.96
C ALA A 47 1.05 -0.71 2.68
N PRO A 48 0.15 -0.21 3.53
CA PRO A 48 -0.50 1.07 3.30
C PRO A 48 0.54 2.18 3.42
N SER A 49 0.59 3.04 2.40
CA SER A 49 1.40 4.25 2.35
C SER A 49 0.90 5.38 3.27
N ASP A 50 0.18 5.06 4.35
CA ASP A 50 -0.58 6.03 5.15
C ASP A 50 -0.04 6.33 6.56
N ILE A 51 1.15 5.85 6.94
CA ILE A 51 1.69 6.16 8.28
C ILE A 51 2.36 7.56 8.35
N ARG A 52 2.63 8.23 7.22
CA ARG A 52 3.36 9.52 7.22
C ARG A 52 2.51 10.80 7.13
N ARG A 53 1.21 10.74 6.87
CA ARG A 53 0.37 11.96 6.81
C ARG A 53 -0.22 12.38 8.16
N ARG A 54 -0.28 11.48 9.15
CA ARG A 54 -0.91 11.81 10.45
C ARG A 54 -0.02 12.60 11.42
N GLY A 55 1.30 12.56 11.23
CA GLY A 55 2.26 13.27 12.11
C GLY A 55 2.59 14.72 11.73
N GLN A 56 2.34 15.15 10.48
CA GLN A 56 2.76 16.49 10.01
C GLN A 56 1.64 17.55 10.05
N ALA A 57 0.37 17.15 10.13
CA ALA A 57 -0.75 18.11 10.21
C ALA A 57 -0.87 18.82 11.57
N ALA A 58 -0.28 18.27 12.65
CA ALA A 58 -0.39 18.83 13.99
C ALA A 58 0.61 19.99 14.29
N MET A 59 1.55 20.27 13.38
CA MET A 59 2.57 21.30 13.60
C MET A 59 2.19 22.67 13.02
N ASN A 60 1.28 22.76 12.03
CA ASN A 60 1.04 24.01 11.29
C ASN A 60 -0.11 24.89 11.85
N SER A 61 -0.74 24.50 12.96
CA SER A 61 -1.83 25.25 13.60
C SER A 61 -1.38 26.17 14.74
N ARG A 62 -0.09 26.16 15.13
CA ARG A 62 0.43 26.96 16.25
C ARG A 62 0.99 28.34 15.87
N THR A 63 1.09 28.69 14.59
CA THR A 63 1.70 29.95 14.14
C THR A 63 0.71 31.02 13.67
N ARG A 64 -0.61 30.71 13.61
CA ARG A 64 -1.63 31.65 13.11
C ARG A 64 -2.49 32.35 14.17
N ALA A 65 -2.23 32.13 15.46
CA ALA A 65 -3.06 32.67 16.56
C ALA A 65 -2.37 33.76 17.41
N VAL A 66 -1.13 34.17 17.10
CA VAL A 66 -0.37 35.12 17.95
C VAL A 66 -0.29 36.56 17.42
N HIS A 67 -1.04 36.91 16.38
CA HIS A 67 -1.04 38.28 15.84
C HIS A 67 -2.45 38.82 15.61
N SER A 68 -3.29 38.74 16.64
CA SER A 68 -4.53 39.53 16.72
C SER A 68 -4.58 40.26 18.05
N SER A 69 -3.85 41.38 18.15
CA SER A 69 -4.23 42.62 18.85
C SER A 69 -2.98 43.42 19.25
N PRO A 70 -2.88 44.67 18.80
CA PRO A 70 -2.56 45.76 19.70
C PRO A 70 -3.78 46.66 19.84
N GLY A 71 -4.14 46.94 21.10
CA GLY A 71 -5.18 47.90 21.42
C GLY A 71 -4.83 49.28 20.88
N ASN A 72 -5.84 50.00 20.41
CA ASN A 72 -5.73 51.41 20.09
C ASN A 72 -6.63 52.18 21.04
N ILE A 73 -6.01 52.79 22.06
CA ILE A 73 -6.60 53.84 22.90
C ILE A 73 -6.00 55.15 22.39
N GLN A 74 -6.84 56.07 21.92
CA GLN A 74 -6.60 57.50 21.61
C GLN A 74 -7.98 58.06 21.20
N GLU A 75 -8.55 59.14 21.73
CA GLU A 75 -8.30 60.08 22.83
C GLU A 75 -9.62 60.29 23.59
#